data_AF-A0A963QPS0-F1
#
_entry.id   AF-A0A963QPS0-F1
#
_cell.length_a   1.000
_cell.length_b   1.000
_cell.length_c   1.000
_cell.angle_alpha   90.00
_cell.angle_beta   90.00
_cell.angle_gamma   90.00
#
_symmetry.space_group_name_H-M   'P 1'
#
loop_
_entity.id
_entity.type
_entity.pdbx_description
1 polymer ?
#
loop_
_entity_poly.entity_id
_entity_poly.type
_entity_poly.pdbx_seq_one_letter_code
_entity_poly.pdbx_strand_id
1 'polypeptide(L)'
;MPEKLAAASKPRARTLASQRPTQTAVAAPAPADPAPVATPEPASISPEPQAVEFKSARQAIKRDRLREEGMIVPDGPVTGLVEEFRIVKREILRGMAALASVGMGINGASQRILISSPHSGEGKTFCAINLAFSLAAERDAEVVLVDADFARPSILSRLGLKGGAGLMDALADPSANVEDFVIGTDVEGLWVLPSGNRTNADSEYLASARAAAVL
;
A
#
# COMPACT_ATOMS: atom_id res chain seq x y z
N MET A 1 -32.09 71.83 -18.61
CA MET A 1 -33.54 71.62 -18.84
C MET A 1 -33.70 70.46 -19.82
N PRO A 2 -34.52 69.44 -19.54
CA PRO A 2 -34.84 68.76 -18.26
C PRO A 2 -34.56 67.22 -18.38
N GLU A 3 -34.46 66.37 -17.36
CA GLU A 3 -35.27 66.09 -16.15
C GLU A 3 -36.56 65.27 -16.39
N LYS A 4 -36.61 64.07 -15.79
CA LYS A 4 -37.76 63.36 -15.16
C LYS A 4 -37.27 61.98 -14.69
N LEU A 5 -37.15 61.61 -13.42
CA LEU A 5 -38.02 61.65 -12.22
C LEU A 5 -39.07 60.52 -12.16
N ALA A 6 -39.06 59.86 -10.98
CA ALA A 6 -40.10 59.07 -10.30
C ALA A 6 -40.12 57.55 -10.62
N ALA A 7 -40.02 56.59 -9.68
CA ALA A 7 -40.36 56.40 -8.25
C ALA A 7 -41.41 55.28 -8.11
N ALA A 8 -41.49 54.73 -6.90
CA ALA A 8 -42.54 53.85 -6.36
C ALA A 8 -42.39 52.35 -6.68
N SER A 9 -42.71 51.39 -5.81
CA SER A 9 -43.16 51.41 -4.40
C SER A 9 -43.19 49.97 -3.89
N LYS A 10 -42.92 49.77 -2.59
CA LYS A 10 -43.28 48.56 -1.83
C LYS A 10 -44.81 48.42 -1.71
N PRO A 11 -45.34 47.19 -1.64
CA PRO A 11 -46.54 46.91 -0.84
C PRO A 11 -46.24 45.82 0.20
N ARG A 12 -46.30 46.09 1.50
CA ARG A 12 -47.47 46.10 2.42
C ARG A 12 -48.10 44.71 2.65
N ALA A 13 -47.94 44.26 3.89
CA ALA A 13 -48.53 43.09 4.48
C ALA A 13 -50.06 43.11 4.41
N ARG A 14 -50.64 41.92 4.21
CA ARG A 14 -52.09 41.68 4.33
C ARG A 14 -52.31 40.45 5.20
N THR A 15 -52.70 40.71 6.44
CA THR A 15 -53.32 39.77 7.37
C THR A 15 -54.61 39.24 6.77
N LEU A 16 -54.78 37.92 6.72
CA LEU A 16 -56.08 37.27 6.50
C LEU A 16 -56.26 36.13 7.50
N ALA A 17 -57.48 36.11 8.03
CA ALA A 17 -57.92 35.49 9.26
C ALA A 17 -58.00 33.96 9.19
N SER A 18 -57.87 33.38 10.39
CA SER A 18 -58.17 32.00 10.74
C SER A 18 -59.65 31.67 10.49
N GLN A 19 -59.92 30.66 9.66
CA GLN A 19 -61.18 29.92 9.65
C GLN A 19 -60.89 28.43 9.37
N ARG A 20 -61.20 27.59 10.37
CA ARG A 20 -61.27 26.12 10.23
C ARG A 20 -62.53 25.74 9.46
N PRO A 21 -62.44 24.75 8.55
CA PRO A 21 -63.53 23.78 8.41
C PRO A 21 -63.02 22.34 8.58
N THR A 22 -63.67 21.66 9.53
CA THR A 22 -64.09 20.25 9.57
C THR A 22 -63.26 19.23 8.76
N GLN A 23 -62.42 18.47 9.48
CA GLN A 23 -61.88 17.18 8.99
C GLN A 23 -63.01 16.16 8.93
N THR A 24 -63.33 15.68 7.73
CA THR A 24 -63.99 14.39 7.53
C THR A 24 -62.91 13.31 7.57
N ALA A 25 -63.00 12.44 8.57
CA ALA A 25 -62.09 11.30 8.74
C ALA A 25 -62.24 10.32 7.57
N VAL A 26 -61.17 10.14 6.80
CA VAL A 26 -61.00 9.00 5.90
C VAL A 26 -60.02 8.05 6.57
N ALA A 27 -60.47 6.82 6.79
CA ALA A 27 -59.76 5.77 7.50
C ALA A 27 -58.38 5.47 6.86
N ALA A 28 -57.36 5.41 7.72
CA ALA A 28 -56.01 5.01 7.35
C ALA A 28 -55.95 3.52 6.95
N PRO A 29 -55.21 3.14 5.90
CA PRO A 29 -54.73 1.77 5.79
C PRO A 29 -53.68 1.52 6.88
N ALA A 30 -53.77 0.37 7.54
CA ALA A 30 -52.87 -0.03 8.61
C ALA A 30 -51.40 0.03 8.17
N PRO A 31 -50.49 0.55 9.01
CA PRO A 31 -49.05 0.44 8.75
C PRO A 31 -48.66 -1.03 8.87
N ALA A 32 -48.07 -1.58 7.81
CA ALA A 32 -47.32 -2.83 7.91
C ALA A 32 -46.13 -2.59 8.86
N ASP A 33 -45.95 -3.49 9.82
CA ASP A 33 -44.80 -3.47 10.72
C ASP A 33 -43.50 -3.39 9.92
N PRO A 34 -42.58 -2.45 10.23
CA PRO A 34 -41.26 -2.46 9.62
C PRO A 34 -40.54 -3.72 10.12
N ALA A 35 -40.19 -4.60 9.19
CA ALA A 35 -39.28 -5.72 9.45
C ALA A 35 -38.01 -5.19 10.13
N PRO A 36 -37.47 -5.90 11.15
CA PRO A 36 -36.31 -5.41 11.88
C PRO A 36 -35.14 -5.26 10.91
N VAL A 37 -34.63 -4.04 10.80
CA VAL A 37 -33.37 -3.76 10.12
C VAL A 37 -32.29 -4.55 10.87
N ALA A 38 -31.79 -5.60 10.24
CA ALA A 38 -30.64 -6.33 10.74
C ALA A 38 -29.47 -5.34 10.82
N THR A 39 -29.07 -5.04 12.05
CA THR A 39 -27.79 -4.39 12.34
C THR A 39 -26.70 -5.21 11.65
N PRO A 40 -25.92 -4.65 10.72
CA PRO A 40 -24.77 -5.38 10.20
C PRO A 40 -23.79 -5.57 11.35
N GLU A 41 -23.72 -6.81 11.82
CA GLU A 41 -22.69 -7.30 12.72
C GLU A 41 -21.33 -6.95 12.10
N PRO A 42 -20.44 -6.21 12.80
CA PRO A 42 -19.16 -5.83 12.23
C PRO A 42 -18.37 -7.11 11.96
N ALA A 43 -18.26 -7.47 10.69
CA ALA A 43 -17.47 -8.60 10.24
C ALA A 43 -16.02 -8.37 10.69
N SER A 44 -15.63 -9.08 11.76
CA SER A 44 -14.26 -9.21 12.20
C SER A 44 -13.50 -10.07 11.18
N ILE A 45 -13.06 -9.45 10.10
CA ILE A 45 -12.10 -10.04 9.17
C ILE A 45 -10.72 -9.48 9.53
N SER A 46 -10.12 -10.07 10.56
CA SER A 46 -8.66 -10.08 10.70
C SER A 46 -8.20 -11.43 10.16
N PRO A 47 -7.78 -11.54 8.89
CA PRO A 47 -7.11 -12.76 8.47
C PRO A 47 -5.80 -12.83 9.26
N GLU A 48 -5.60 -13.91 10.01
CA GLU A 48 -4.27 -14.27 10.49
C GLU A 48 -3.34 -14.36 9.27
N PRO A 49 -2.08 -13.90 9.36
CA PRO A 49 -1.14 -14.01 8.25
C PRO A 49 -0.98 -15.49 7.88
N GLN A 50 -1.55 -15.88 6.74
CA GLN A 50 -1.36 -17.20 6.18
C GLN A 50 0.11 -17.33 5.76
N ALA A 51 0.76 -18.41 6.20
CA ALA A 51 2.09 -18.74 5.74
C ALA A 51 2.07 -18.95 4.22
N VAL A 52 2.79 -18.11 3.49
CA VAL A 52 2.90 -18.18 2.04
C VAL A 52 4.12 -19.04 1.69
N GLU A 53 3.92 -20.11 0.93
CA GLU A 53 5.02 -20.92 0.38
C GLU A 53 5.42 -20.39 -1.00
N PHE A 54 6.65 -19.90 -1.12
CA PHE A 54 7.22 -19.52 -2.42
C PHE A 54 7.81 -20.75 -3.12
N LYS A 55 7.37 -20.99 -4.36
CA LYS A 55 7.76 -22.19 -5.13
C LYS A 55 9.07 -22.03 -5.92
N SER A 56 9.69 -20.85 -5.88
CA SER A 56 10.83 -20.55 -6.73
C SER A 56 12.13 -21.17 -6.21
N ALA A 57 12.98 -21.62 -7.14
CA ALA A 57 14.32 -22.07 -6.80
C ALA A 57 15.16 -20.90 -6.26
N ARG A 58 15.90 -21.14 -5.18
CA ARG A 58 16.80 -20.14 -4.60
C ARG A 58 17.95 -19.83 -5.54
N GLN A 59 18.23 -18.55 -5.74
CA GLN A 59 19.32 -18.03 -6.55
C GLN A 59 20.42 -17.42 -5.69
N ALA A 60 21.67 -17.64 -6.06
CA ALA A 60 22.81 -17.07 -5.35
C ALA A 60 23.03 -15.59 -5.71
N ILE A 61 23.04 -14.71 -4.70
CA ILE A 61 23.42 -13.30 -4.89
C ILE A 61 24.93 -13.20 -5.18
N LYS A 62 25.34 -12.32 -6.10
CA LYS A 62 26.76 -12.15 -6.46
C LYS A 62 27.50 -11.25 -5.45
N ARG A 63 28.13 -11.85 -4.43
CA ARG A 63 28.84 -11.11 -3.37
C ARG A 63 29.93 -10.17 -3.89
N ASP A 64 30.63 -10.53 -4.97
CA ASP A 64 31.67 -9.67 -5.55
C ASP A 64 31.08 -8.35 -6.08
N ARG A 65 29.88 -8.39 -6.69
CA ARG A 65 29.18 -7.17 -7.11
C ARG A 65 28.77 -6.30 -5.95
N LEU A 66 28.28 -6.91 -4.87
CA LEU A 66 27.94 -6.17 -3.66
C LEU A 66 29.16 -5.40 -3.12
N ARG A 67 30.35 -6.02 -3.13
CA ARG A 67 31.59 -5.35 -2.73
C ARG A 67 31.97 -4.22 -3.66
N GLU A 68 31.91 -4.43 -4.98
CA GLU A 68 32.22 -3.42 -5.99
C GLU A 68 31.29 -2.20 -5.91
N GLU A 69 30.01 -2.43 -5.58
CA GLU A 69 29.00 -1.37 -5.40
C GLU A 69 28.97 -0.79 -3.97
N GLY A 70 29.86 -1.24 -3.08
CA GLY A 70 29.95 -0.75 -1.70
C GLY A 70 28.72 -1.07 -0.84
N MET A 71 28.03 -2.18 -1.12
CA MET A 71 26.87 -2.66 -0.36
C MET A 71 27.27 -3.57 0.80
N ILE A 72 26.33 -3.80 1.70
CA ILE A 72 26.40 -4.84 2.72
C ILE A 72 26.57 -6.20 2.02
N VAL A 73 27.54 -6.97 2.49
CA VAL A 73 27.75 -8.35 2.07
C VAL A 73 27.14 -9.26 3.14
N PRO A 74 26.04 -9.98 2.84
CA PRO A 74 25.46 -10.96 3.75
C PRO A 74 26.51 -11.98 4.20
N ASP A 75 26.44 -12.39 5.48
CA ASP A 75 27.40 -13.29 6.15
C ASP A 75 28.86 -12.81 6.12
N GLY A 76 29.08 -11.55 5.72
CA GLY A 76 30.38 -10.90 5.67
C GLY A 76 30.79 -10.26 7.01
N PRO A 77 31.94 -9.57 7.03
CA PRO A 77 32.38 -8.84 8.20
C PRO A 77 31.42 -7.69 8.53
N VAL A 78 31.33 -7.35 9.83
CA VAL A 78 30.64 -6.14 10.27
C VAL A 78 31.44 -4.92 9.81
N THR A 79 30.79 -4.03 9.07
CA THR A 79 31.36 -2.77 8.58
C THR A 79 30.59 -1.59 9.15
N GLY A 80 31.12 -0.37 9.00
CA GLY A 80 30.39 0.85 9.37
C GLY A 80 29.01 0.93 8.70
N LEU A 81 28.92 0.54 7.42
CA LEU A 81 27.65 0.50 6.69
C LEU A 81 26.62 -0.43 7.33
N VAL A 82 27.05 -1.60 7.82
CA VAL A 82 26.18 -2.53 8.54
C VAL A 82 25.63 -1.88 9.82
N GLU A 83 26.47 -1.18 10.58
CA GLU A 83 26.04 -0.47 11.79
C GLU A 83 25.06 0.67 11.49
N GLU A 84 25.31 1.46 10.45
CA GLU A 84 24.40 2.54 10.03
C GLU A 84 23.01 1.98 9.67
N PHE A 85 22.95 0.92 8.87
CA PHE A 85 21.67 0.28 8.52
C PHE A 85 21.04 -0.48 9.69
N ARG A 86 21.80 -0.88 10.71
CA ARG A 86 21.25 -1.39 11.98
C ARG A 86 20.55 -0.30 12.76
N ILE A 87 21.09 0.91 12.79
CA ILE A 87 20.44 2.07 13.42
C ILE A 87 19.12 2.39 12.71
N VAL A 88 19.15 2.52 11.38
CA VAL A 88 17.94 2.78 10.57
C VAL A 88 16.87 1.71 10.79
N LYS A 89 17.25 0.44 10.68
CA LYS A 89 16.36 -0.70 10.96
C LYS A 89 15.71 -0.59 12.33
N ARG A 90 16.50 -0.32 13.39
CA ARG A 90 16.00 -0.27 14.76
C ARG A 90 14.92 0.80 14.92
N GLU A 91 15.11 1.98 14.35
CA GLU A 91 14.11 3.05 14.44
C GLU A 91 12.83 2.70 13.67
N ILE A 92 12.97 2.05 12.51
CA ILE A 92 11.83 1.55 11.73
C ILE A 92 11.03 0.52 12.55
N LEU A 93 11.69 -0.52 13.08
CA LEU A 93 11.03 -1.56 13.87
C LEU A 93 10.39 -1.00 15.14
N ARG A 94 11.02 -0.02 15.80
CA ARG A 94 10.45 0.69 16.95
C ARG A 94 9.18 1.46 16.56
N GLY A 95 9.22 2.19 15.45
CA GLY A 95 8.05 2.90 14.92
C GLY A 95 6.90 1.96 14.61
N MET A 96 7.17 0.84 13.94
CA MET A 96 6.19 -0.20 13.63
C MET A 96 5.58 -0.80 14.90
N ALA A 97 6.40 -1.14 15.90
CA ALA A 97 5.93 -1.66 17.18
C ALA A 97 5.07 -0.64 17.95
N ALA A 98 5.42 0.64 17.89
CA ALA A 98 4.63 1.71 18.51
C ALA A 98 3.27 1.91 17.81
N LEU A 99 3.21 1.82 16.48
CA LEU A 99 1.94 1.88 15.74
C LEU A 99 1.05 0.67 16.03
N ALA A 100 1.65 -0.51 16.15
CA ALA A 100 0.92 -1.73 16.51
C ALA A 100 0.32 -1.65 17.92
N SER A 101 1.06 -1.10 18.90
CA SER A 101 0.57 -1.02 20.29
C SER A 101 -0.60 -0.07 20.50
N VAL A 102 -0.78 0.93 19.63
CA VAL A 102 -1.92 1.86 19.67
C VAL A 102 -3.07 1.47 18.73
N GLY A 103 -3.05 0.23 18.20
CA GLY A 103 -4.09 -0.28 17.32
C GLY A 103 -4.12 0.35 15.91
N MET A 104 -3.13 1.18 15.57
CA MET A 104 -2.93 1.75 14.23
C MET A 104 -2.05 0.84 13.36
N GLY A 105 -2.19 -0.48 13.52
CA GLY A 105 -1.58 -1.52 12.70
C GLY A 105 -2.68 -2.41 12.14
N ILE A 106 -3.58 -1.83 11.35
CA ILE A 106 -4.71 -2.56 10.77
C ILE A 106 -4.18 -3.46 9.64
N ASN A 107 -4.40 -4.77 9.75
CA ASN A 107 -4.26 -5.75 8.65
C ASN A 107 -2.92 -5.69 7.87
N GLY A 108 -1.77 -5.88 8.53
CA GLY A 108 -0.47 -6.01 7.86
C GLY A 108 0.12 -4.74 7.25
N ALA A 109 -0.60 -3.60 7.26
CA ALA A 109 -0.09 -2.32 6.73
C ALA A 109 1.13 -1.79 7.50
N SER A 110 1.28 -2.20 8.76
CA SER A 110 2.42 -1.92 9.62
C SER A 110 3.69 -2.69 9.25
N GLN A 111 3.67 -3.54 8.22
CA GLN A 111 4.80 -4.35 7.74
C GLN A 111 5.34 -3.94 6.36
N ARG A 112 4.91 -2.80 5.81
CA ARG A 112 5.32 -2.32 4.48
C ARG A 112 6.11 -1.01 4.58
N ILE A 113 7.27 -0.98 3.93
CA ILE A 113 8.17 0.16 3.92
C ILE A 113 8.38 0.60 2.47
N LEU A 114 7.87 1.78 2.13
CA LEU A 114 8.14 2.40 0.83
C LEU A 114 9.42 3.23 0.90
N ILE A 115 10.34 2.98 -0.03
CA ILE A 115 11.57 3.77 -0.19
C ILE A 115 11.45 4.54 -1.50
N SER A 116 11.47 5.87 -1.38
CA SER A 116 11.40 6.78 -2.52
C SER A 116 12.38 7.94 -2.34
N SER A 117 12.68 8.63 -3.42
CA SER A 117 13.58 9.79 -3.45
C SER A 117 13.04 10.85 -4.40
N PRO A 118 13.26 12.16 -4.12
CA PRO A 118 12.77 13.23 -4.98
C PRO A 118 13.39 13.21 -6.39
N HIS A 119 14.62 12.69 -6.55
CA HIS A 119 15.28 12.59 -7.86
C HIS A 119 15.88 11.20 -8.13
N SER A 120 16.09 10.93 -9.42
CA SER A 120 16.82 9.75 -9.88
C SER A 120 18.29 9.84 -9.48
N GLY A 121 18.88 8.74 -9.02
CA GLY A 121 20.31 8.65 -8.70
C GLY A 121 20.67 8.96 -7.24
N GLU A 122 19.70 9.29 -6.38
CA GLU A 122 19.93 9.64 -4.96
C GLU A 122 20.13 8.42 -4.04
N GLY A 123 20.34 7.22 -4.62
CA GLY A 123 20.62 6.02 -3.84
C GLY A 123 19.39 5.28 -3.30
N LYS A 124 18.16 5.57 -3.76
CA LYS A 124 16.94 4.85 -3.32
C LYS A 124 17.07 3.32 -3.36
N THR A 125 17.58 2.76 -4.47
CA THR A 125 17.79 1.32 -4.62
C THR A 125 18.90 0.80 -3.71
N PHE A 126 19.95 1.59 -3.49
CA PHE A 126 21.01 1.26 -2.55
C PHE A 126 20.47 1.17 -1.12
N CYS A 127 19.67 2.15 -0.70
CA CYS A 127 19.02 2.14 0.61
C CYS A 127 18.06 0.96 0.74
N ALA A 128 17.27 0.65 -0.29
CA ALA A 128 16.34 -0.47 -0.27
C ALA A 128 17.02 -1.83 -0.11
N ILE A 129 18.06 -2.10 -0.90
CA ILE A 129 18.80 -3.36 -0.83
C ILE A 129 19.49 -3.52 0.54
N ASN A 130 20.20 -2.49 1.01
CA ASN A 130 20.92 -2.58 2.28
C ASN A 130 19.97 -2.66 3.49
N LEU A 131 18.83 -1.96 3.44
CA LEU A 131 17.81 -2.09 4.49
C LEU A 131 17.20 -3.49 4.47
N ALA A 132 16.93 -4.07 3.30
CA ALA A 132 16.42 -5.43 3.19
C ALA A 132 17.42 -6.46 3.76
N PHE A 133 18.72 -6.33 3.46
CA PHE A 133 19.74 -7.17 4.11
C PHE A 133 19.79 -6.99 5.62
N SER A 134 19.69 -5.75 6.12
CA SER A 134 19.67 -5.47 7.55
C SER A 134 18.46 -6.09 8.24
N LEU A 135 17.28 -6.02 7.62
CA LEU A 135 16.04 -6.60 8.13
C LEU A 135 16.07 -8.14 8.10
N ALA A 136 16.51 -8.75 6.99
CA ALA A 136 16.61 -10.20 6.85
C ALA A 136 17.62 -10.84 7.81
N ALA A 137 18.60 -10.07 8.30
CA ALA A 137 19.52 -10.52 9.32
C ALA A 137 18.91 -10.59 10.75
N GLU A 138 17.68 -10.11 10.95
CA GLU A 138 16.95 -10.35 12.20
C GLU A 138 16.48 -11.81 12.26
N ARG A 139 16.50 -12.39 13.47
CA ARG A 139 16.01 -13.76 13.66
C ARG A 139 14.53 -13.84 13.32
N ASP A 140 14.18 -14.90 12.60
CA ASP A 140 12.80 -15.23 12.23
C ASP A 140 12.10 -14.14 11.39
N ALA A 141 12.87 -13.24 10.76
CA ALA A 141 12.34 -12.20 9.89
C ALA A 141 12.33 -12.66 8.43
N GLU A 142 11.14 -12.64 7.82
CA GLU A 142 10.95 -12.85 6.39
C GLU A 142 10.72 -11.50 5.70
N VAL A 143 11.52 -11.20 4.68
CA VAL A 143 11.56 -9.92 3.97
C VAL A 143 11.43 -10.17 2.48
N VAL A 144 10.43 -9.56 1.86
CA VAL A 144 10.30 -9.48 0.40
C VAL A 144 10.75 -8.09 -0.06
N LEU A 145 11.84 -8.03 -0.80
CA LEU A 145 12.29 -6.82 -1.49
C LEU A 145 11.56 -6.71 -2.83
N VAL A 146 10.66 -5.73 -2.94
CA VAL A 146 9.85 -5.48 -4.15
C VAL A 146 10.49 -4.38 -4.99
N ASP A 147 10.80 -4.66 -6.27
CA ASP A 147 11.26 -3.64 -7.23
C ASP A 147 10.04 -2.95 -7.87
N ALA A 148 9.60 -1.84 -7.28
CA ALA A 148 8.51 -1.01 -7.81
C ALA A 148 8.98 0.15 -8.70
N ASP A 149 10.24 0.15 -9.17
CA ASP A 149 10.76 1.11 -10.16
C ASP A 149 10.69 0.52 -11.57
N PHE A 150 9.53 0.63 -12.21
CA PHE A 150 9.29 0.09 -13.57
C PHE A 150 10.02 0.87 -14.67
N ALA A 151 10.32 2.14 -14.40
CA ALA A 151 11.01 3.00 -15.34
C ALA A 151 12.48 2.56 -15.51
N ARG A 152 13.16 2.21 -14.40
CA ARG A 152 14.56 1.77 -14.39
C ARG A 152 14.80 0.70 -13.31
N PRO A 153 14.24 -0.51 -13.47
CA PRO A 153 14.42 -1.58 -12.50
C PRO A 153 15.89 -1.98 -12.46
N SER A 154 16.44 -2.15 -11.25
CA SER A 154 17.87 -2.40 -11.06
C SER A 154 18.21 -3.34 -9.92
N ILE A 155 17.23 -3.83 -9.15
CA ILE A 155 17.50 -4.72 -8.02
C ILE A 155 18.14 -6.02 -8.50
N LEU A 156 17.58 -6.66 -9.54
CA LEU A 156 18.12 -7.93 -10.06
C LEU A 156 19.56 -7.81 -10.55
N SER A 157 19.88 -6.76 -11.29
CA SER A 157 21.23 -6.58 -11.85
C SER A 157 22.27 -6.31 -10.76
N ARG A 158 21.91 -5.52 -9.74
CA ARG A 158 22.77 -5.25 -8.57
C ARG A 158 23.02 -6.50 -7.74
N LEU A 159 21.98 -7.31 -7.52
CA LEU A 159 22.10 -8.58 -6.79
C LEU A 159 22.70 -9.71 -7.65
N GLY A 160 22.80 -9.52 -8.98
CA GLY A 160 23.31 -10.54 -9.90
C GLY A 160 22.35 -11.72 -10.11
N LEU A 161 21.07 -11.52 -9.84
CA LEU A 161 20.00 -12.50 -9.99
C LEU A 161 19.52 -12.56 -11.44
N LYS A 162 19.04 -13.73 -11.87
CA LYS A 162 18.35 -13.89 -13.15
C LYS A 162 16.92 -13.39 -13.00
N GLY A 163 16.48 -12.60 -13.98
CA GLY A 163 15.12 -12.06 -14.03
C GLY A 163 14.08 -13.01 -14.61
N GLY A 164 12.87 -12.49 -14.75
CA GLY A 164 11.68 -13.20 -15.22
C GLY A 164 10.45 -12.32 -15.02
N ALA A 165 9.27 -12.96 -15.01
CA ALA A 165 8.03 -12.31 -14.61
C ALA A 165 8.13 -11.76 -13.17
N GLY A 166 7.37 -10.73 -12.87
CA GLY A 166 7.43 -10.01 -11.61
C GLY A 166 6.13 -9.30 -11.26
N LEU A 167 6.25 -8.21 -10.51
CA LEU A 167 5.12 -7.43 -10.02
C LEU A 167 4.19 -6.99 -11.15
N MET A 168 4.71 -6.45 -12.25
CA MET A 168 3.87 -6.00 -13.37
C MET A 168 3.10 -7.14 -14.03
N ASP A 169 3.71 -8.30 -14.17
CA ASP A 169 3.05 -9.47 -14.74
C ASP A 169 1.91 -9.95 -13.83
N ALA A 170 2.09 -9.89 -12.50
CA ALA A 170 1.03 -10.21 -11.51
C ALA A 170 -0.14 -9.23 -11.50
N LEU A 171 0.14 -7.96 -11.78
CA LEU A 171 -0.89 -6.91 -11.86
C LEU A 171 -1.64 -6.96 -13.19
N ALA A 172 -0.96 -7.35 -14.27
CA ALA A 172 -1.53 -7.45 -15.61
C ALA A 172 -2.44 -8.68 -15.80
N ASP A 173 -2.14 -9.79 -15.12
CA ASP A 173 -2.93 -11.02 -15.19
C ASP A 173 -3.66 -11.30 -13.85
N PRO A 174 -4.99 -11.09 -13.79
CA PRO A 174 -5.78 -11.37 -12.59
C PRO A 174 -5.75 -12.84 -12.15
N SER A 175 -5.41 -13.77 -13.05
CA SER A 175 -5.35 -15.20 -12.78
C SER A 175 -3.98 -15.68 -12.28
N ALA A 176 -2.95 -14.83 -12.40
CA ALA A 176 -1.61 -15.15 -11.91
C ALA A 176 -1.53 -15.01 -10.39
N ASN A 177 -0.75 -15.88 -9.74
CA ASN A 177 -0.41 -15.76 -8.33
C ASN A 177 0.93 -15.04 -8.21
N VAL A 178 1.00 -13.96 -7.43
CA VAL A 178 2.24 -13.14 -7.32
C VAL A 178 3.39 -13.94 -6.70
N GLU A 179 3.05 -14.89 -5.84
CA GLU A 179 3.95 -15.79 -5.13
C GLU A 179 4.81 -16.62 -6.09
N ASP A 180 4.28 -16.93 -7.28
CA ASP A 180 4.98 -17.69 -8.31
C ASP A 180 6.09 -16.83 -8.99
N PHE A 181 6.08 -15.50 -8.81
CA PHE A 181 7.07 -14.56 -9.35
C PHE A 181 8.09 -14.07 -8.32
N VAL A 182 7.92 -14.43 -7.05
CA VAL A 182 8.90 -14.12 -5.99
C VAL A 182 10.11 -15.02 -6.14
N ILE A 183 11.30 -14.44 -6.19
CA ILE A 183 12.58 -15.15 -6.31
C ILE A 183 13.17 -15.38 -4.92
N GLY A 184 13.42 -16.63 -4.57
CA GLY A 184 14.22 -16.98 -3.39
C GLY A 184 15.68 -16.64 -3.57
N THR A 185 16.32 -16.15 -2.51
CA THR A 185 17.76 -15.90 -2.49
C THR A 185 18.48 -16.92 -1.61
N ASP A 186 19.81 -16.94 -1.69
CA ASP A 186 20.67 -17.71 -0.78
C ASP A 186 20.94 -16.98 0.55
N VAL A 187 20.33 -15.81 0.77
CA VAL A 187 20.31 -15.11 2.05
C VAL A 187 19.05 -15.53 2.79
N GLU A 188 19.22 -16.03 4.01
CA GLU A 188 18.11 -16.46 4.86
C GLU A 188 17.12 -15.32 5.11
N GLY A 189 15.82 -15.61 5.06
CA GLY A 189 14.76 -14.63 5.25
C GLY A 189 14.62 -13.59 4.14
N LEU A 190 15.41 -13.63 3.05
CA LEU A 190 15.34 -12.64 1.97
C LEU A 190 14.82 -13.22 0.66
N TRP A 191 13.77 -12.58 0.16
CA TRP A 191 13.13 -12.84 -1.12
C TRP A 191 13.10 -11.57 -1.96
N VAL A 192 12.98 -11.72 -3.28
CA VAL A 192 12.94 -10.59 -4.21
C VAL A 192 11.77 -10.75 -5.17
N LEU A 193 10.85 -9.79 -5.18
CA LEU A 193 9.84 -9.66 -6.24
C LEU A 193 10.36 -8.64 -7.26
N PRO A 194 10.81 -9.06 -8.45
CA PRO A 194 11.27 -8.12 -9.46
C PRO A 194 10.12 -7.30 -10.02
N SER A 195 10.46 -6.21 -10.72
CA SER A 195 9.49 -5.38 -11.42
C SER A 195 8.72 -6.15 -12.50
N GLY A 196 9.35 -7.15 -13.12
CA GLY A 196 8.75 -7.93 -14.22
C GLY A 196 8.98 -7.29 -15.59
N ASN A 197 8.16 -7.67 -16.57
CA ASN A 197 8.24 -7.10 -17.91
C ASN A 197 7.71 -5.66 -17.94
N ARG A 198 8.33 -4.82 -18.78
CA ARG A 198 7.83 -3.45 -19.00
C ARG A 198 6.45 -3.50 -19.64
N THR A 199 5.54 -2.69 -19.13
CA THR A 199 4.23 -2.47 -19.74
C THR A 199 4.06 -0.99 -20.10
N ASN A 200 3.07 -0.65 -20.92
CA ASN A 200 2.75 0.74 -21.25
C ASN A 200 1.73 1.35 -20.27
N ALA A 201 1.24 0.60 -19.29
CA ALA A 201 0.15 0.99 -18.39
C ALA A 201 0.56 0.89 -16.91
N ASP A 202 1.86 1.05 -16.60
CA ASP A 202 2.43 0.87 -15.25
C ASP A 202 1.65 1.64 -14.18
N SER A 203 1.35 2.92 -14.42
CA SER A 203 0.60 3.78 -13.49
C SER A 203 -0.84 3.32 -13.26
N GLU A 204 -1.49 2.75 -14.29
CA GLU A 204 -2.87 2.27 -14.19
C GLU A 204 -2.94 0.97 -13.39
N TYR A 205 -1.99 0.07 -13.62
CA TYR A 205 -1.88 -1.17 -12.88
C TYR A 205 -1.62 -0.93 -11.38
N LEU A 206 -0.76 0.04 -11.04
CA LEU A 206 -0.52 0.41 -9.64
C LEU A 206 -1.72 1.04 -8.95
N ALA A 207 -2.54 1.80 -9.68
CA ALA A 207 -3.76 2.43 -9.15
C ALA A 207 -4.95 1.46 -9.08
N SER A 208 -4.79 0.23 -9.57
CA SER A 208 -5.86 -0.75 -9.64
C SER A 208 -6.18 -1.38 -8.27
N ALA A 209 -7.41 -1.90 -8.13
CA ALA A 209 -7.78 -2.71 -6.96
C ALA A 209 -6.90 -3.97 -6.83
N ARG A 210 -6.35 -4.46 -7.94
CA ARG A 210 -5.44 -5.60 -7.97
C ARG A 210 -4.13 -5.29 -7.25
N ALA A 211 -3.59 -4.08 -7.36
CA ALA A 211 -2.38 -3.69 -6.64
C ALA A 211 -2.55 -3.79 -5.11
N ALA A 212 -3.70 -3.38 -4.58
CA ALA A 212 -4.00 -3.51 -3.16
C ALA A 212 -4.21 -4.97 -2.69
N ALA A 213 -4.51 -5.89 -3.61
CA ALA A 213 -4.61 -7.32 -3.31
C ALA A 213 -3.26 -8.03 -3.38
N VAL A 214 -2.32 -7.50 -4.18
CA VAL A 214 -1.00 -8.07 -4.41
C VAL A 214 0.05 -7.53 -3.40
N LEU A 215 -0.06 -6.24 -3.02
CA LEU A 215 0.84 -5.54 -2.10
C LEU A 215 0.21 -5.34 -0.74
#